data_AF-A0A377DHJ0-F1
#
_entry.id   AF-A0A377DHJ0-F1
#
_cell.length_a   1.000
_cell.length_b   1.000
_cell.length_c   1.000
_cell.angle_alpha   90.00
_cell.angle_beta   90.00
_cell.angle_gamma   90.00
#
_symmetry.space_group_name_H-M   'P 1'
#
loop_
_entity.id
_entity.type
_entity.pdbx_description
1 polymer ?
#
loop_
_entity_poly.entity_id
_entity_poly.type
_entity_poly.pdbx_seq_one_letter_code
_entity_poly.pdbx_strand_id
1 'polypeptide(L)'
;MAFTTAARFGSFSKAAEELGLTTSAISYTIKRMETGLDVVLFTRSTRSIELTESGRYFFRKATDLLNDFMHQTQYRYYFAGHRSACAHLY
;
A
#
# COMPACT_ATOMS: atom_id res chain seq x y z
N MET A 1 0.90 -1.00 2.66
CA MET A 1 -0.57 -0.94 2.80
C MET A 1 -1.09 0.49 3.02
N ALA A 2 -0.77 1.20 4.11
CA ALA A 2 -1.30 2.57 4.34
C ALA A 2 -1.12 3.55 3.16
N PHE A 3 0.09 3.69 2.63
CA PHE A 3 0.39 4.52 1.46
C PHE A 3 -0.34 4.07 0.19
N THR A 4 -0.24 2.79 -0.15
CA THR A 4 -0.83 2.24 -1.37
C THR A 4 -2.36 2.31 -1.36
N THR A 5 -2.98 2.08 -0.21
CA THR A 5 -4.44 2.20 -0.03
C THR A 5 -4.90 3.66 -0.13
N ALA A 6 -4.19 4.60 0.50
CA ALA A 6 -4.48 6.04 0.38
C ALA A 6 -4.36 6.53 -1.08
N ALA A 7 -3.34 6.08 -1.80
CA ALA A 7 -3.15 6.37 -3.21
C ALA A 7 -4.29 5.82 -4.09
N ARG A 8 -4.76 4.59 -3.82
CA ARG A 8 -5.87 3.97 -4.56
C ARG A 8 -7.19 4.71 -4.38
N PHE A 9 -7.51 5.15 -3.17
CA PHE A 9 -8.78 5.81 -2.88
C PHE A 9 -8.77 7.33 -3.11
N GLY A 10 -7.59 7.95 -3.21
CA GLY A 10 -7.47 9.42 -3.24
C GLY A 10 -8.02 10.09 -1.98
N SER A 11 -8.08 9.35 -0.85
CA SER A 11 -8.63 9.83 0.42
C SER A 11 -8.04 9.07 1.61
N PHE A 12 -7.54 9.81 2.61
CA PHE A 12 -7.08 9.21 3.85
C PHE A 12 -8.22 8.62 4.69
N SER A 13 -9.41 9.22 4.67
CA SER A 13 -10.55 8.70 5.43
C SER A 13 -11.03 7.36 4.89
N LYS A 14 -11.18 7.22 3.57
CA LYS A 14 -11.56 5.94 2.95
C LYS A 14 -10.50 4.87 3.17
N ALA A 15 -9.22 5.25 3.08
CA ALA A 15 -8.13 4.31 3.35
C ALA A 15 -8.10 3.86 4.82
N ALA A 16 -8.50 4.73 5.74
CA ALA A 16 -8.55 4.42 7.17
C ALA A 16 -9.66 3.42 7.46
N GLU A 17 -10.84 3.62 6.85
CA GLU A 17 -11.96 2.70 6.89
C GLU A 17 -11.58 1.31 6.35
N GLU A 18 -10.96 1.25 5.17
CA GLU A 18 -10.50 -0.02 4.55
C GLU A 18 -9.50 -0.78 5.44
N LEU A 19 -8.60 -0.06 6.12
CA LEU A 19 -7.55 -0.66 6.93
C LEU A 19 -7.95 -0.87 8.39
N GLY A 20 -9.17 -0.49 8.80
CA GLY A 20 -9.60 -0.52 10.20
C GLY A 20 -8.78 0.39 11.11
N LEU A 21 -8.26 1.50 10.58
CA LEU A 21 -7.41 2.46 11.28
C LEU A 21 -8.11 3.81 11.43
N THR A 22 -7.52 4.70 12.22
CA THR A 22 -7.94 6.10 12.27
C THR A 22 -7.29 6.90 11.13
N THR A 23 -7.99 7.93 10.64
CA THR A 23 -7.43 8.85 9.63
C THR A 23 -6.13 9.53 10.12
N SER A 24 -6.03 9.80 11.43
CA SER A 24 -4.82 10.34 12.05
C SER A 24 -3.65 9.35 12.02
N ALA A 25 -3.90 8.06 12.25
CA ALA A 25 -2.87 7.02 12.12
C ALA A 25 -2.33 6.94 10.69
N ILE A 26 -3.21 6.95 9.68
CA ILE A 26 -2.77 6.99 8.27
C ILE A 26 -1.97 8.25 7.99
N SER A 27 -2.50 9.44 8.33
CA SER A 27 -1.78 10.70 8.06
C SER A 27 -0.41 10.74 8.76
N TYR A 28 -0.29 10.18 9.96
CA TYR A 28 0.97 10.08 10.67
C TYR A 28 1.96 9.14 9.96
N THR A 29 1.50 7.95 9.53
CA THR A 29 2.31 7.01 8.77
C THR A 29 2.81 7.63 7.47
N ILE A 30 1.94 8.31 6.72
CA ILE A 30 2.34 8.99 5.48
C ILE A 30 3.37 10.08 5.77
N LYS A 31 3.11 10.94 6.76
CA LYS A 31 4.04 12.01 7.11
C LYS A 31 5.41 11.49 7.52
N ARG A 32 5.46 10.38 8.28
CA ARG A 32 6.72 9.71 8.62
C ARG A 32 7.45 9.17 7.39
N MET A 33 6.72 8.61 6.42
CA MET A 33 7.33 8.15 5.17
C MET A 33 7.89 9.32 4.37
N GLU A 34 7.12 10.41 4.22
CA GLU A 34 7.57 11.62 3.53
C GLU A 34 8.82 12.21 4.19
N THR A 35 8.86 12.29 5.53
CA THR A 35 10.05 12.74 6.27
C THR A 35 11.24 11.80 6.12
N GLY A 36 11.03 10.48 6.16
CA GLY A 36 12.11 9.51 6.01
C GLY A 36 12.70 9.46 4.59
N LEU A 37 11.92 9.86 3.60
CA LEU A 37 12.33 9.93 2.18
C LEU A 37 12.78 11.32 1.75
N ASP A 38 12.58 12.34 2.60
CA ASP A 38 12.74 13.77 2.29
C ASP A 38 11.99 14.19 1.01
N VAL A 39 10.78 13.64 0.82
CA VAL A 39 9.97 13.82 -0.39
C VAL A 39 8.50 13.95 -0.02
N VAL A 40 7.80 14.89 -0.67
CA VAL A 40 6.34 14.98 -0.60
C VAL A 40 5.72 13.97 -1.55
N LEU A 41 4.90 13.06 -1.03
CA LEU A 41 4.28 11.98 -1.80
C LEU A 41 2.85 12.32 -2.22
N PHE A 42 2.13 13.12 -1.41
CA PHE A 42 0.78 13.57 -1.71
C PHE A 42 0.66 15.08 -1.76
N THR A 43 -0.06 15.58 -2.77
CA THR A 43 -0.63 16.92 -2.73
C THR A 43 -2.01 16.88 -2.06
N ARG A 44 -2.28 17.87 -1.22
CA ARG A 44 -3.58 18.01 -0.55
C ARG A 44 -4.44 19.01 -1.32
N SER A 45 -5.62 18.58 -1.76
CA SER A 45 -6.72 19.48 -2.11
C SER A 45 -7.72 19.49 -0.94
N THR A 46 -8.64 20.45 -0.92
CA THR A 46 -9.68 20.55 0.12
C THR A 46 -10.65 19.36 0.15
N ARG A 47 -10.67 18.50 -0.87
CA ARG A 47 -11.61 17.38 -0.99
C ARG A 47 -10.98 16.03 -1.34
N SER A 48 -9.72 16.03 -1.78
CA SER A 48 -9.01 14.84 -2.24
C SER A 48 -7.51 14.96 -1.98
N ILE A 49 -6.84 13.82 -2.04
CA ILE A 49 -5.38 13.77 -2.14
C ILE A 49 -5.01 13.19 -3.49
N GLU A 50 -3.90 13.67 -4.03
CA GLU A 50 -3.34 13.17 -5.28
C GLU A 50 -1.86 12.89 -5.10
N LEU A 51 -1.34 11.93 -5.88
CA LEU A 51 0.09 11.65 -5.86
C LEU A 51 0.85 12.75 -6.60
N THR A 52 1.93 13.23 -5.97
CA THR A 52 2.97 14.00 -6.65
C THR A 52 3.65 13.13 -7.70
N GLU A 53 4.49 13.73 -8.57
CA GLU A 53 5.31 12.96 -9.51
C GLU A 53 6.19 11.94 -8.79
N SER A 54 6.89 12.37 -7.73
CA SER A 54 7.66 11.50 -6.85
C SER A 54 6.79 10.43 -6.18
N GLY A 55 5.58 10.79 -5.76
CA GLY A 55 4.58 9.87 -5.22
C GLY A 55 4.17 8.77 -6.20
N ARG A 56 3.99 9.10 -7.49
CA ARG A 56 3.68 8.13 -8.56
C ARG A 56 4.86 7.21 -8.84
N TYR A 57 6.08 7.75 -8.86
CA TYR A 57 7.29 6.95 -9.00
C TYR A 57 7.43 5.96 -7.84
N PHE A 58 7.30 6.45 -6.61
CA PHE A 58 7.35 5.64 -5.40
C PHE A 58 6.24 4.59 -5.38
N PHE A 59 5.02 4.93 -5.78
CA PHE A 59 3.89 4.00 -5.85
C PHE A 59 4.14 2.84 -6.80
N ARG A 60 4.70 3.08 -7.98
CA ARG A 60 5.08 2.00 -8.91
C ARG A 60 6.10 1.07 -8.26
N LYS A 61 7.20 1.62 -7.74
CA LYS A 61 8.25 0.84 -7.08
C LYS A 61 7.77 0.07 -5.85
N ALA A 62 6.94 0.69 -5.02
CA ALA A 62 6.37 0.05 -3.83
C ALA A 62 5.39 -1.08 -4.20
N THR A 63 4.61 -0.90 -5.26
CA THR A 63 3.71 -1.94 -5.78
C THR A 63 4.50 -3.13 -6.31
N ASP A 64 5.54 -2.89 -7.10
CA ASP A 64 6.39 -3.95 -7.65
C ASP A 64 7.05 -4.75 -6.51
N LEU A 65 7.68 -4.07 -5.55
CA LEU A 65 8.32 -4.72 -4.39
C LEU A 65 7.33 -5.51 -3.52
N LEU A 66 6.12 -4.97 -3.31
CA LEU A 66 5.08 -5.67 -2.56
C LEU A 66 4.59 -6.90 -3.33
N ASN A 67 4.42 -6.80 -4.65
CA ASN A 67 4.06 -7.95 -5.49
C ASN A 67 5.13 -9.02 -5.45
N ASP A 68 6.41 -8.67 -5.56
CA ASP A 68 7.52 -9.61 -5.44
C ASP A 68 7.54 -10.30 -4.07
N PHE A 69 7.34 -9.53 -2.99
CA PHE A 69 7.29 -10.07 -1.64
C PHE A 69 6.06 -10.97 -1.41
N MET A 70 4.91 -10.60 -1.96
CA MET A 70 3.69 -11.43 -1.91
C MET A 70 3.90 -12.73 -2.68
N HIS A 71 4.50 -12.68 -3.88
CA HIS A 71 4.84 -13.88 -4.65
C HIS A 71 5.79 -14.81 -3.86
N GLN A 72 6.75 -14.28 -3.11
CA GLN A 72 7.66 -15.10 -2.29
C GLN A 72 7.00 -15.68 -1.03
N THR A 73 6.14 -14.90 -0.36
CA THR A 73 5.43 -15.37 0.85
C THR A 73 4.35 -16.38 0.51
N GLN A 74 3.69 -16.24 -0.64
CA GLN A 74 2.60 -17.12 -1.08
C GLN A 74 3.05 -18.58 -1.27
N TYR A 75 4.27 -18.85 -1.75
CA TYR A 75 4.78 -20.24 -1.82
C TYR A 75 4.95 -20.88 -0.44
N ARG A 76 5.41 -20.12 0.55
CA ARG A 76 5.69 -20.67 1.89
C ARG A 76 4.41 -20.93 2.70
N TYR A 77 3.36 -20.16 2.47
CA TYR A 77 2.04 -20.38 3.07
C TYR A 77 1.17 -21.41 2.31
N TYR A 78 1.31 -21.56 0.98
CA TYR A 78 0.62 -22.62 0.22
C TYR A 78 1.17 -24.03 0.55
N PHE A 79 2.47 -24.16 0.82
CA PHE A 79 3.09 -25.44 1.21
C PHE A 79 2.96 -25.79 2.70
N ALA A 80 2.72 -24.82 3.59
CA ALA A 80 2.44 -25.08 5.01
C ALA A 80 1.01 -25.60 5.25
N GLY A 81 0.17 -25.59 4.21
CA GLY A 81 -1.27 -25.83 4.31
C GLY A 81 -1.75 -27.25 4.08
N HIS A 82 -1.24 -28.02 3.10
CA HIS A 82 -1.84 -29.32 2.75
C HIS A 82 -0.81 -30.37 2.26
N ARG A 83 -0.75 -31.49 2.98
CA ARG A 83 -0.65 -32.80 2.31
C ARG A 83 -1.92 -32.94 1.46
N SER A 84 -1.75 -33.09 0.14
CA SER A 84 -2.80 -33.30 -0.88
C SER A 84 -3.59 -32.03 -1.24
N ALA A 85 -3.74 -31.55 -2.47
CA ALA A 85 -3.35 -32.03 -3.79
C ALA A 85 -3.55 -30.87 -4.78
N CYS A 86 -2.81 -30.94 -5.89
CA CYS A 86 -3.18 -30.53 -7.25
C CYS A 86 -3.81 -29.14 -7.54
N ALA A 87 -2.99 -28.32 -8.21
CA ALA A 87 -3.18 -27.77 -9.57
C ALA A 87 -4.39 -26.86 -9.93
N HIS A 88 -4.08 -25.88 -10.80
CA HIS A 88 -4.98 -25.13 -11.71
C HIS A 88 -5.88 -24.07 -11.03
N LEU A 89 -6.02 -22.82 -11.46
CA LEU A 89 -5.64 -22.01 -12.63
C LEU A 89 -5.77 -20.51 -12.22
N TYR A 90 -5.01 -19.66 -12.91
CA TYR A 90 -5.19 -18.22 -13.17
C TYR A 90 -5.67 -17.29 -12.04
#